data_AF-A0A254RST9-F1
#
_entry.id   AF-A0A254RST9-F1
#
_cell.length_a   1.000
_cell.length_b   1.000
_cell.length_c   1.000
_cell.angle_alpha   90.00
_cell.angle_beta   90.00
_cell.angle_gamma   90.00
#
_symmetry.space_group_name_H-M   'P 1'
#
loop_
_entity.id
_entity.type
_entity.pdbx_description
1 polymer ?
#
loop_
_entity_poly.entity_id
_entity_poly.type
_entity_poly.pdbx_seq_one_letter_code
_entity_poly.pdbx_strand_id
1 'polypeptide(L)'
;MNLFYKSLVGASILSLVACGDDSASSNSKNNEKKGLPSEVSTFVDLSHYECDEELEGVSVHVKSAEIDYVCNGDGWFRADDPASEVRYSEKNGNSKDPEKTDSTDVTDPEEEPEDTENTFTDARDGQVYKMVEIGSQVWMAQNLNYDYQVDGASYGSYCYLNQGSNCYLYGRLYTWAAAMDSAAVFSEDGKGCGNDAACSLPERVRGVCPEGWHLPSTLEWDTLLTFVGKTAEGYLALKSTSGWSNGRNGTDSTGFSMKPAGYRDTQNANDSSPFANKTAGFSGLKDVARFWVSSGPYDDNEIAKSDLQFEVNFTSEEWDDDGFADEGIGFTARRFANSVRCVKD
;
A
#
# COMPACT_ATOMS: atom_id res chain seq x y z
N MET A 1 -30.08 -9.18 -87.32
CA MET A 1 -30.08 -7.76 -86.94
C MET A 1 -29.61 -7.64 -85.51
N ASN A 2 -28.49 -6.93 -85.33
CA ASN A 2 -27.99 -6.17 -84.17
C ASN A 2 -28.27 -6.70 -82.73
N LEU A 3 -27.29 -7.01 -81.87
CA LEU A 3 -26.04 -6.36 -81.40
C LEU A 3 -26.20 -5.83 -79.95
N PHE A 4 -25.17 -6.12 -79.16
CA PHE A 4 -24.73 -5.54 -77.88
C PHE A 4 -25.46 -5.93 -76.58
N TYR A 5 -24.82 -6.01 -75.39
CA TYR A 5 -23.44 -6.24 -74.90
C TYR A 5 -23.50 -6.01 -73.38
N LYS A 6 -22.73 -6.80 -72.61
CA LYS A 6 -21.82 -6.41 -71.49
C LYS A 6 -21.67 -7.64 -70.58
N SER A 7 -20.58 -8.40 -70.74
CA SER A 7 -19.23 -8.21 -70.12
C SER A 7 -19.25 -8.50 -68.62
N LEU A 8 -18.30 -9.19 -67.99
CA LEU A 8 -17.11 -9.99 -68.34
C LEU A 8 -16.71 -10.63 -66.98
N VAL A 9 -16.41 -11.93 -66.89
CA VAL A 9 -15.05 -12.49 -66.63
C VAL A 9 -14.28 -11.78 -65.49
N GLY A 10 -13.85 -12.37 -64.38
CA GLY A 10 -13.40 -13.74 -64.12
C GLY A 10 -11.87 -13.79 -63.99
N ALA A 11 -11.32 -14.02 -62.79
CA ALA A 11 -9.98 -14.57 -62.48
C ALA A 11 -9.90 -14.77 -60.96
N SER A 12 -9.85 -15.97 -60.36
CA SER A 12 -8.82 -17.04 -60.41
C SER A 12 -7.41 -16.54 -60.11
N ILE A 13 -6.52 -17.14 -59.32
CA ILE A 13 -6.37 -18.36 -58.50
C ILE A 13 -5.05 -18.08 -57.72
N LEU A 14 -4.86 -18.53 -56.47
CA LEU A 14 -3.77 -19.46 -56.11
C LEU A 14 -3.72 -19.78 -54.61
N SER A 15 -3.70 -21.08 -54.38
CA SER A 15 -3.65 -21.85 -53.15
C SER A 15 -2.22 -22.23 -52.75
N LEU A 16 -1.93 -22.25 -51.44
CA LEU A 16 -0.96 -23.11 -50.75
C LEU A 16 -1.55 -23.33 -49.33
N VAL A 17 -2.13 -24.49 -49.00
CA VAL A 17 -1.55 -25.80 -48.63
C VAL A 17 -0.78 -25.79 -47.30
N ALA A 18 -1.44 -26.42 -46.31
CA ALA A 18 -0.96 -27.28 -45.21
C ALA A 18 -0.11 -26.71 -44.07
N CYS A 19 -0.68 -26.80 -42.86
CA CYS A 19 -0.30 -27.68 -41.74
C CYS A 19 -1.53 -27.67 -40.80
N GLY A 20 -2.03 -28.77 -40.27
CA GLY A 20 -1.32 -29.76 -39.49
C GLY A 20 -1.88 -29.67 -38.06
N ASP A 21 -2.78 -30.60 -37.76
CA ASP A 21 -3.12 -31.23 -36.48
C ASP A 21 -3.33 -30.45 -35.17
N ASP A 22 -4.36 -30.93 -34.48
CA ASP A 22 -4.57 -31.03 -33.04
C ASP A 22 -4.65 -29.75 -32.19
N SER A 23 -5.80 -29.57 -31.54
CA SER A 23 -5.92 -28.59 -30.45
C SER A 23 -6.64 -29.22 -29.27
N ALA A 24 -5.83 -29.85 -28.44
CA ALA A 24 -6.17 -30.23 -27.09
C ALA A 24 -6.29 -28.99 -26.18
N SER A 25 -7.41 -28.90 -25.44
CA SER A 25 -7.54 -28.47 -24.03
C SER A 25 -6.52 -27.47 -23.44
N SER A 26 -6.98 -26.28 -23.01
CA SER A 26 -7.17 -25.89 -21.59
C SER A 26 -7.06 -24.37 -21.36
N ASN A 27 -8.01 -23.75 -20.63
CA ASN A 27 -7.71 -22.56 -19.83
C ASN A 27 -8.61 -22.31 -18.59
N SER A 28 -9.39 -23.30 -18.12
CA SER A 28 -9.94 -23.27 -16.74
C SER A 28 -8.96 -23.81 -15.69
N LYS A 29 -7.70 -24.05 -16.06
CA LYS A 29 -6.73 -24.78 -15.23
C LYS A 29 -5.80 -23.92 -14.38
N ASN A 30 -5.98 -22.59 -14.35
CA ASN A 30 -5.05 -21.70 -13.63
C ASN A 30 -5.50 -21.38 -12.19
N ASN A 31 -6.80 -21.29 -11.89
CA ASN A 31 -7.24 -21.08 -10.51
C ASN A 31 -7.12 -22.36 -9.65
N GLU A 32 -7.46 -23.53 -10.22
CA GLU A 32 -7.33 -24.83 -9.52
C GLU A 32 -5.88 -25.27 -9.27
N LYS A 33 -4.89 -24.71 -9.99
CA LYS A 33 -3.48 -25.13 -9.86
C LYS A 33 -2.75 -24.54 -8.67
N LYS A 34 -3.34 -23.57 -7.95
CA LYS A 34 -2.67 -22.84 -6.86
C LYS A 34 -3.52 -22.64 -5.60
N GLY A 35 -4.68 -23.28 -5.51
CA GLY A 35 -5.53 -23.20 -4.32
C GLY A 35 -6.22 -21.85 -4.14
N LEU A 36 -6.39 -21.07 -5.22
CA LEU A 36 -7.10 -19.80 -5.16
C LEU A 36 -8.62 -20.01 -5.32
N PRO A 37 -9.45 -19.49 -4.40
CA PRO A 37 -10.90 -19.55 -4.56
C PRO A 37 -11.37 -18.59 -5.66
N SER A 38 -12.47 -18.93 -6.33
CA SER A 38 -13.10 -18.05 -7.32
C SER A 38 -13.80 -16.84 -6.69
N GLU A 39 -14.15 -16.95 -5.41
CA GLU A 39 -14.81 -15.91 -4.62
C GLU A 39 -14.37 -15.99 -3.15
N VAL A 40 -14.32 -14.85 -2.48
CA VAL A 40 -14.07 -14.75 -1.04
C VAL A 40 -15.08 -13.81 -0.37
N SER A 41 -15.25 -13.90 0.95
CA SER A 41 -16.27 -13.13 1.67
C SER A 41 -15.88 -11.66 1.79
N THR A 42 -14.63 -11.37 2.12
CA THR A 42 -14.08 -10.02 2.25
C THR A 42 -12.76 -9.86 1.50
N PHE A 43 -12.33 -8.62 1.33
CA PHE A 43 -11.01 -8.37 0.75
C PHE A 43 -9.87 -8.80 1.68
N VAL A 44 -10.12 -8.94 2.99
CA VAL A 44 -9.15 -9.49 3.94
C VAL A 44 -8.85 -10.94 3.59
N ASP A 45 -9.88 -11.73 3.29
CA ASP A 45 -9.75 -13.10 2.83
C ASP A 45 -8.94 -13.18 1.53
N LEU A 46 -9.16 -12.25 0.59
CA LEU A 46 -8.37 -12.18 -0.65
C LEU A 46 -6.90 -11.84 -0.35
N SER A 47 -6.65 -10.99 0.65
CA SER A 47 -5.31 -10.55 1.03
C SER A 47 -4.41 -11.66 1.59
N HIS A 48 -5.00 -12.78 2.02
CA HIS A 48 -4.25 -13.97 2.41
C HIS A 48 -3.59 -14.66 1.21
N TYR A 49 -4.07 -14.37 0.00
CA TYR A 49 -3.47 -14.83 -1.24
C TYR A 49 -2.54 -13.75 -1.78
N GLU A 50 -1.24 -13.99 -1.72
CA GLU A 50 -0.26 -13.08 -2.31
C GLU A 50 -0.42 -13.06 -3.83
N CYS A 51 -0.62 -11.87 -4.41
CA CYS A 51 -0.61 -11.70 -5.86
C CYS A 51 0.84 -11.54 -6.31
N ASP A 52 1.34 -12.56 -6.99
CA ASP A 52 2.66 -12.58 -7.63
C ASP A 52 2.52 -12.63 -9.16
N GLU A 53 3.64 -12.51 -9.90
CA GLU A 53 3.69 -12.62 -11.37
C GLU A 53 3.00 -13.89 -11.90
N GLU A 54 2.90 -14.88 -11.04
CA GLU A 54 2.45 -16.23 -11.29
C GLU A 54 0.91 -16.33 -11.22
N LEU A 55 0.26 -15.35 -10.59
CA LEU A 55 -1.19 -15.12 -10.55
C LEU A 55 -1.62 -13.91 -11.40
N GLU A 56 -0.71 -13.28 -12.14
CA GLU A 56 -1.03 -12.14 -12.99
C GLU A 56 -2.19 -12.45 -13.95
N GLY A 57 -3.20 -11.58 -13.95
CA GLY A 57 -4.43 -11.70 -14.73
C GLY A 57 -5.52 -12.56 -14.09
N VAL A 58 -5.28 -13.21 -12.95
CA VAL A 58 -6.31 -13.92 -12.20
C VAL A 58 -7.27 -12.93 -11.55
N SER A 59 -8.57 -13.21 -11.62
CA SER A 59 -9.61 -12.46 -10.92
C SER A 59 -10.25 -13.28 -9.80
N VAL A 60 -10.52 -12.63 -8.67
CA VAL A 60 -11.27 -13.20 -7.54
C VAL A 60 -12.38 -12.24 -7.14
N HIS A 61 -13.60 -12.77 -6.99
CA HIS A 61 -14.75 -11.97 -6.58
C HIS A 61 -14.76 -11.73 -5.06
N VAL A 62 -14.91 -10.48 -4.61
CA VAL A 62 -15.04 -10.16 -3.19
C VAL A 62 -16.50 -9.83 -2.88
N LYS A 63 -17.19 -10.73 -2.16
CA LYS A 63 -18.63 -10.63 -1.88
C LYS A 63 -19.01 -9.34 -1.15
N SER A 64 -18.23 -8.93 -0.15
CA SER A 64 -18.51 -7.72 0.64
C SER A 64 -18.45 -6.43 -0.18
N ALA A 65 -17.70 -6.45 -1.29
CA ALA A 65 -17.51 -5.30 -2.17
C ALA A 65 -18.28 -5.43 -3.50
N GLU A 66 -18.96 -6.57 -3.71
CA GLU A 66 -19.67 -6.95 -4.94
C GLU A 66 -18.84 -6.68 -6.22
N ILE A 67 -17.53 -6.93 -6.15
CA ILE A 67 -16.60 -6.61 -7.23
C ILE A 67 -15.45 -7.60 -7.33
N ASP A 68 -14.98 -7.79 -8.56
CA ASP A 68 -13.79 -8.56 -8.85
C ASP A 68 -12.51 -7.76 -8.57
N TYR A 69 -11.53 -8.47 -8.03
CA TYR A 69 -10.17 -7.99 -7.91
C TYR A 69 -9.28 -8.79 -8.84
N VAL A 70 -8.43 -8.12 -9.60
CA VAL A 70 -7.51 -8.70 -10.58
C VAL A 70 -6.09 -8.58 -10.06
N CYS A 71 -5.35 -9.69 -10.06
CA CYS A 71 -3.93 -9.71 -9.75
C CYS A 71 -3.13 -9.15 -10.93
N ASN A 72 -2.17 -8.26 -10.67
CA ASN A 72 -1.32 -7.65 -11.70
C ASN A 72 0.16 -8.07 -11.62
N GLY A 73 0.47 -9.11 -10.85
CA GLY A 73 1.85 -9.54 -10.58
C GLY A 73 2.44 -8.99 -9.28
N ASP A 74 1.90 -7.90 -8.73
CA ASP A 74 2.38 -7.23 -7.52
C ASP A 74 1.29 -7.04 -6.45
N GLY A 75 0.00 -7.16 -6.81
CA GLY A 75 -1.12 -6.92 -5.91
C GLY A 75 -2.49 -7.13 -6.55
N TRP A 76 -3.53 -7.12 -5.72
CA TRP A 76 -4.93 -7.22 -6.14
C TRP A 76 -5.53 -5.83 -6.37
N PHE A 77 -6.19 -5.64 -7.52
CA PHE A 77 -6.75 -4.36 -7.97
C PHE A 77 -8.23 -4.51 -8.28
N ARG A 78 -9.07 -3.55 -7.89
CA ARG A 78 -10.48 -3.59 -8.30
C ARG A 78 -10.60 -3.54 -9.82
N ALA A 79 -11.41 -4.43 -10.38
CA ALA A 79 -11.65 -4.50 -11.82
C ALA A 79 -12.35 -3.25 -12.39
N ASP A 80 -12.99 -2.44 -11.54
CA ASP A 80 -13.63 -1.17 -11.92
C ASP A 80 -12.72 0.06 -11.81
N ASP A 81 -11.49 -0.09 -11.29
CA ASP A 81 -10.57 1.04 -11.17
C ASP A 81 -10.08 1.41 -12.58
N PRO A 82 -10.27 2.66 -13.05
CA PRO A 82 -9.76 3.11 -14.36
C PRO A 82 -8.23 3.03 -14.48
N ALA A 83 -7.49 2.87 -13.38
CA ALA A 83 -6.06 2.55 -13.40
C ALA A 83 -5.75 1.10 -13.80
N SER A 84 -6.72 0.17 -13.68
CA SER A 84 -6.60 -1.22 -14.15
C SER A 84 -6.59 -1.31 -15.69
N GLU A 85 -7.30 -0.42 -16.38
CA GLU A 85 -7.35 -0.36 -17.85
C GLU A 85 -6.03 0.15 -18.49
N VAL A 86 -5.21 0.90 -17.73
CA VAL A 86 -3.92 1.42 -18.22
C VAL A 86 -2.90 0.29 -18.46
N ARG A 87 -3.04 -0.86 -17.80
CA ARG A 87 -2.21 -2.04 -18.06
C ARG A 87 -2.86 -3.07 -18.98
N TYR A 88 -4.20 -3.10 -19.06
CA TYR A 88 -4.93 -4.08 -19.89
C TYR A 88 -5.04 -3.69 -21.37
N SER A 89 -4.83 -2.41 -21.71
CA SER A 89 -4.99 -1.89 -23.08
C SER A 89 -3.80 -2.16 -24.03
N GLU A 90 -2.68 -2.74 -23.56
CA GLU A 90 -1.64 -3.21 -24.49
C GLU A 90 -1.96 -4.55 -25.16
N LYS A 91 -2.98 -5.32 -24.72
CA LYS A 91 -3.33 -6.59 -25.38
C LYS A 91 -4.85 -6.89 -25.40
N ASN A 92 -5.51 -6.29 -26.38
CA ASN A 92 -6.68 -6.80 -27.12
C ASN A 92 -8.02 -7.05 -26.37
N GLY A 93 -8.93 -6.08 -26.48
CA GLY A 93 -10.09 -6.13 -27.39
C GLY A 93 -11.05 -7.34 -27.40
N ASN A 94 -12.28 -7.06 -26.94
CA ASN A 94 -13.59 -7.38 -27.54
C ASN A 94 -14.49 -8.47 -26.90
N SER A 95 -15.27 -8.03 -25.90
CA SER A 95 -16.74 -8.16 -25.68
C SER A 95 -17.58 -9.22 -26.43
N LYS A 96 -18.31 -10.09 -25.70
CA LYS A 96 -19.78 -10.08 -25.44
C LYS A 96 -20.36 -11.48 -25.09
N ASP A 97 -21.11 -11.51 -23.98
CA ASP A 97 -22.10 -12.49 -23.49
C ASP A 97 -23.17 -12.95 -24.52
N PRO A 98 -23.99 -14.03 -24.32
CA PRO A 98 -24.63 -14.40 -23.04
C PRO A 98 -24.98 -15.90 -22.73
N GLU A 99 -25.42 -16.09 -21.47
CA GLU A 99 -26.48 -16.99 -20.93
C GLU A 99 -26.25 -18.49 -20.57
N LYS A 100 -26.29 -18.72 -19.24
CA LYS A 100 -27.25 -19.55 -18.43
C LYS A 100 -27.07 -21.08 -18.24
N THR A 101 -27.41 -21.49 -17.01
CA THR A 101 -27.83 -22.83 -16.46
C THR A 101 -26.72 -23.89 -16.24
N ASP A 102 -26.67 -24.70 -15.17
CA ASP A 102 -27.47 -24.95 -13.95
C ASP A 102 -26.67 -25.90 -13.02
N SER A 103 -26.84 -25.72 -11.71
CA SER A 103 -26.70 -26.60 -10.53
C SER A 103 -25.82 -27.88 -10.51
N THR A 104 -24.99 -28.05 -9.47
CA THR A 104 -25.18 -28.91 -8.25
C THR A 104 -23.84 -29.08 -7.51
N ASP A 105 -23.72 -28.58 -6.28
CA ASP A 105 -23.72 -29.35 -5.02
C ASP A 105 -22.49 -30.27 -4.80
N VAL A 106 -21.50 -29.80 -4.02
CA VAL A 106 -20.67 -30.65 -3.16
C VAL A 106 -20.18 -29.86 -1.92
N THR A 107 -20.75 -30.24 -0.78
CA THR A 107 -20.27 -30.23 0.61
C THR A 107 -18.96 -29.51 0.99
N ASP A 108 -19.16 -28.55 1.90
CA ASP A 108 -18.23 -27.77 2.72
C ASP A 108 -17.33 -28.60 3.66
N PRO A 109 -16.00 -28.39 3.69
CA PRO A 109 -15.13 -28.82 4.77
C PRO A 109 -14.83 -27.64 5.72
N GLU A 110 -15.50 -27.68 6.87
CA GLU A 110 -15.06 -27.24 8.22
C GLU A 110 -13.95 -26.17 8.26
N GLU A 111 -14.37 -24.90 8.36
CA GLU A 111 -13.51 -23.73 8.62
C GLU A 111 -12.73 -23.87 9.94
N GLU A 112 -11.39 -23.85 9.84
CA GLU A 112 -10.49 -23.59 10.97
C GLU A 112 -10.67 -22.12 11.44
N PRO A 113 -10.64 -21.85 12.75
CA PRO A 113 -11.02 -20.54 13.28
C PRO A 113 -10.02 -19.44 12.90
N GLU A 114 -10.50 -18.34 12.32
CA GLU A 114 -9.69 -17.14 12.08
C GLU A 114 -9.17 -16.55 13.41
N ASP A 115 -7.88 -16.19 13.43
CA ASP A 115 -7.18 -15.58 14.56
C ASP A 115 -7.63 -14.13 14.78
N THR A 116 -8.82 -13.95 15.37
CA THR A 116 -9.37 -12.63 15.74
C THR A 116 -8.66 -11.97 16.91
N GLU A 117 -7.78 -12.69 17.63
CA GLU A 117 -7.18 -12.22 18.90
C GLU A 117 -6.14 -11.10 18.70
N ASN A 118 -5.52 -11.02 17.52
CA ASN A 118 -4.41 -10.08 17.25
C ASN A 118 -4.80 -8.92 16.32
N THR A 119 -6.09 -8.58 16.21
CA THR A 119 -6.55 -7.48 15.36
C THR A 119 -7.38 -6.45 16.13
N PHE A 120 -7.46 -5.23 15.61
CA PHE A 120 -8.46 -4.26 16.03
C PHE A 120 -9.06 -3.56 14.81
N THR A 121 -10.27 -3.06 14.95
CA THR A 121 -10.96 -2.28 13.91
C THR A 121 -10.90 -0.79 14.26
N ASP A 122 -10.40 0.05 13.36
CA ASP A 122 -10.51 1.50 13.48
C ASP A 122 -11.97 1.90 13.28
N ALA A 123 -12.62 2.38 14.34
CA ALA A 123 -14.03 2.76 14.31
C ALA A 123 -14.34 3.94 13.37
N ARG A 124 -13.32 4.67 12.91
CA ARG A 124 -13.48 5.87 12.07
C ARG A 124 -13.74 5.54 10.61
N ASP A 125 -13.20 4.43 10.12
CA ASP A 125 -13.30 4.01 8.71
C ASP A 125 -13.56 2.51 8.50
N GLY A 126 -13.60 1.72 9.58
CA GLY A 126 -13.81 0.28 9.53
C GLY A 126 -12.57 -0.53 9.13
N GLN A 127 -11.40 0.11 9.00
CA GLN A 127 -10.18 -0.58 8.64
C GLN A 127 -9.72 -1.50 9.78
N VAL A 128 -9.52 -2.78 9.47
CA VAL A 128 -8.96 -3.75 10.40
C VAL A 128 -7.44 -3.74 10.30
N TYR A 129 -6.78 -3.67 11.44
CA TYR A 129 -5.33 -3.68 11.59
C TYR A 129 -4.90 -4.85 12.47
N LYS A 130 -3.79 -5.49 12.09
CA LYS A 130 -3.08 -6.45 12.94
C LYS A 130 -2.24 -5.67 13.95
N MET A 131 -2.14 -6.24 15.14
CA MET A 131 -1.31 -5.76 16.23
C MET A 131 -0.20 -6.75 16.50
N VAL A 132 0.91 -6.24 17.03
CA VAL A 132 2.05 -7.06 17.42
C VAL A 132 2.62 -6.55 18.74
N GLU A 133 2.88 -7.47 19.66
CA GLU A 133 3.58 -7.17 20.91
C GLU A 133 5.09 -7.35 20.69
N ILE A 134 5.86 -6.28 20.88
CA ILE A 134 7.31 -6.28 20.75
C ILE A 134 7.90 -5.68 22.01
N GLY A 135 8.60 -6.50 22.80
CA GLY A 135 9.06 -6.10 24.12
C GLY A 135 7.90 -5.77 25.04
N SER A 136 7.81 -4.51 25.49
CA SER A 136 6.73 -4.03 26.36
C SER A 136 5.69 -3.18 25.64
N GLN A 137 5.75 -3.11 24.31
CA GLN A 137 4.92 -2.22 23.49
C GLN A 137 4.05 -3.03 22.54
N VAL A 138 2.82 -2.55 22.34
CA VAL A 138 1.92 -3.10 21.30
C VAL A 138 1.87 -2.10 20.15
N TRP A 139 2.28 -2.56 18.98
CA TRP A 139 2.38 -1.78 17.75
C TRP A 139 1.33 -2.20 16.74
N MET A 140 0.92 -1.26 15.87
CA MET A 140 0.29 -1.64 14.61
C MET A 140 1.31 -2.36 13.71
N ALA A 141 0.92 -3.50 13.13
CA ALA A 141 1.75 -4.22 12.16
C ALA A 141 1.67 -3.62 10.74
N GLN A 142 0.61 -2.86 10.44
CA GLN A 142 0.50 -2.10 9.19
C GLN A 142 0.64 -0.59 9.41
N ASN A 143 0.97 0.13 8.34
CA ASN A 143 0.94 1.59 8.33
C ASN A 143 -0.51 2.08 8.43
N LEU A 144 -0.72 3.17 9.15
CA LEU A 144 -2.04 3.79 9.22
C LEU A 144 -2.51 4.20 7.80
N ASN A 145 -3.75 3.89 7.49
CA ASN A 145 -4.38 4.07 6.18
C ASN A 145 -5.67 4.91 6.26
N TYR A 146 -5.77 5.75 7.29
CA TYR A 146 -6.90 6.63 7.52
C TYR A 146 -6.86 7.85 6.59
N ASP A 147 -7.94 8.12 5.86
CA ASP A 147 -8.06 9.33 5.04
C ASP A 147 -8.37 10.54 5.92
N TYR A 148 -7.35 11.22 6.42
CA TYR A 148 -7.52 12.33 7.36
C TYR A 148 -8.37 13.46 6.76
N GLN A 149 -9.57 13.69 7.32
CA GLN A 149 -10.52 14.70 6.84
C GLN A 149 -10.55 15.92 7.77
N VAL A 150 -10.54 17.12 7.18
CA VAL A 150 -10.84 18.38 7.86
C VAL A 150 -11.97 19.06 7.11
N ASP A 151 -13.04 19.44 7.81
CA ASP A 151 -14.25 20.05 7.22
C ASP A 151 -14.86 19.26 6.04
N GLY A 152 -14.76 17.92 6.10
CA GLY A 152 -15.31 17.02 5.07
C GLY A 152 -14.45 16.86 3.81
N ALA A 153 -13.18 17.29 3.84
CA ALA A 153 -12.24 17.10 2.74
C ALA A 153 -10.92 16.48 3.22
N SER A 154 -10.32 15.64 2.38
CA SER A 154 -9.00 15.05 2.65
C SER A 154 -7.95 16.14 2.81
N TYR A 155 -7.19 16.05 3.90
CA TYR A 155 -6.22 17.04 4.32
C TYR A 155 -4.88 16.37 4.61
N GLY A 156 -3.83 16.73 3.88
CA GLY A 156 -2.46 16.32 4.21
C GLY A 156 -2.22 14.81 4.30
N SER A 157 -3.09 13.95 3.75
CA SER A 157 -2.89 12.50 3.67
C SER A 157 -2.94 12.03 2.22
N TYR A 158 -2.04 11.12 1.84
CA TYR A 158 -1.82 10.76 0.45
C TYR A 158 -1.53 9.28 0.28
N CYS A 159 -2.11 8.67 -0.73
CA CYS A 159 -1.54 7.44 -1.29
C CYS A 159 -0.28 7.79 -2.07
N TYR A 160 0.71 6.89 -2.10
CA TYR A 160 1.86 7.06 -2.98
C TYR A 160 1.38 7.21 -4.45
N LEU A 161 1.89 8.23 -5.16
CA LEU A 161 1.41 8.63 -6.50
C LEU A 161 -0.09 8.98 -6.62
N ASN A 162 -0.77 9.19 -5.49
CA ASN A 162 -2.22 9.37 -5.41
C ASN A 162 -3.02 8.18 -6.00
N GLN A 163 -2.48 6.96 -5.88
CA GLN A 163 -3.13 5.73 -6.34
C GLN A 163 -3.67 4.93 -5.15
N GLY A 164 -4.98 4.63 -5.14
CA GLY A 164 -5.63 3.91 -4.04
C GLY A 164 -4.99 2.56 -3.72
N SER A 165 -4.51 1.84 -4.74
CA SER A 165 -3.76 0.59 -4.57
C SER A 165 -2.52 0.74 -3.69
N ASN A 166 -1.83 1.88 -3.76
CA ASN A 166 -0.64 2.12 -2.94
C ASN A 166 -1.02 2.45 -1.49
N CYS A 167 -2.15 3.09 -1.25
CA CYS A 167 -2.70 3.22 0.12
C CYS A 167 -2.97 1.85 0.73
N TYR A 168 -3.54 0.93 -0.05
CA TYR A 168 -3.81 -0.41 0.42
C TYR A 168 -2.52 -1.19 0.75
N LEU A 169 -1.55 -1.18 -0.17
CA LEU A 169 -0.31 -1.93 0.00
C LEU A 169 0.61 -1.34 1.08
N TYR A 170 0.70 -0.01 1.15
CA TYR A 170 1.74 0.69 1.92
C TYR A 170 1.19 1.58 3.03
N GLY A 171 -0.13 1.72 3.16
CA GLY A 171 -0.75 2.75 3.99
C GLY A 171 -0.64 4.14 3.36
N ARG A 172 -1.07 5.16 4.11
CA ARG A 172 -1.01 6.57 3.70
C ARG A 172 0.26 7.24 4.19
N LEU A 173 0.67 8.24 3.41
CA LEU A 173 1.65 9.24 3.80
C LEU A 173 0.93 10.46 4.35
N TYR A 174 1.31 10.92 5.53
CA TYR A 174 0.71 12.07 6.20
C TYR A 174 1.73 13.19 6.25
N THR A 175 1.33 14.44 6.02
CA THR A 175 2.16 15.58 6.42
C THR A 175 2.32 15.57 7.94
N TRP A 176 3.34 16.25 8.45
CA TRP A 176 3.51 16.32 9.91
C TRP A 176 2.26 16.94 10.60
N ALA A 177 1.67 17.97 9.99
CA ALA A 177 0.45 18.60 10.51
C ALA A 177 -0.77 17.63 10.51
N ALA A 178 -0.88 16.76 9.51
CA ALA A 178 -1.92 15.72 9.52
C ALA A 178 -1.61 14.66 10.59
N ALA A 179 -0.37 14.19 10.69
CA ALA A 179 0.05 13.19 11.67
C ALA A 179 -0.18 13.65 13.13
N MET A 180 0.05 14.93 13.41
CA MET A 180 -0.18 15.55 14.72
C MET A 180 -1.63 15.90 15.00
N ASP A 181 -2.56 15.72 14.06
CA ASP A 181 -3.94 16.20 14.19
C ASP A 181 -3.99 17.71 14.49
N SER A 182 -3.28 18.51 13.69
CA SER A 182 -3.14 19.95 13.94
C SER A 182 -4.44 20.74 13.87
N ALA A 183 -5.45 20.19 13.21
CA ALA A 183 -6.80 20.77 13.15
C ALA A 183 -7.65 20.38 14.36
N ALA A 184 -7.13 19.54 15.27
CA ALA A 184 -7.80 19.04 16.46
C ALA A 184 -9.14 18.35 16.16
N VAL A 185 -9.14 17.47 15.14
CA VAL A 185 -10.30 16.67 14.76
C VAL A 185 -10.56 15.57 15.80
N PHE A 186 -9.50 15.03 16.40
CA PHE A 186 -9.56 13.89 17.32
C PHE A 186 -9.08 14.19 18.74
N SER A 187 -8.15 15.13 18.90
CA SER A 187 -7.61 15.56 20.19
C SER A 187 -7.07 17.00 20.12
N GLU A 188 -6.98 17.66 21.27
CA GLU A 188 -6.36 18.98 21.38
C GLU A 188 -4.83 18.92 21.53
N ASP A 189 -4.26 17.71 21.69
CA ASP A 189 -2.83 17.49 22.00
C ASP A 189 -1.86 18.10 20.98
N GLY A 190 -2.22 18.08 19.69
CA GLY A 190 -1.42 18.61 18.59
C GLY A 190 -2.00 19.88 17.98
N LYS A 191 -3.00 20.51 18.60
CA LYS A 191 -3.70 21.64 18.00
C LYS A 191 -2.78 22.78 17.62
N GLY A 192 -2.87 23.21 16.37
CA GLY A 192 -2.05 24.29 15.83
C GLY A 192 -0.58 23.91 15.62
N CYS A 193 -0.22 22.64 15.76
CA CYS A 193 1.13 22.19 15.44
C CYS A 193 1.43 22.24 13.95
N GLY A 194 2.63 22.63 13.57
CA GLY A 194 3.06 22.72 12.18
C GLY A 194 3.00 24.16 11.64
N ASN A 195 3.49 24.35 10.41
CA ASN A 195 3.54 25.66 9.74
C ASN A 195 4.25 26.74 10.59
N ASP A 196 5.52 26.53 10.93
CA ASP A 196 6.36 27.48 11.70
C ASP A 196 5.89 27.80 13.12
N ALA A 197 4.88 27.08 13.64
CA ALA A 197 4.40 27.25 15.00
C ALA A 197 5.15 26.36 16.00
N ALA A 198 5.51 26.94 17.16
CA ALA A 198 6.00 26.18 18.31
C ALA A 198 4.83 25.43 18.95
N CYS A 199 5.04 24.14 19.23
CA CYS A 199 4.08 23.28 19.92
C CYS A 199 4.46 23.11 21.37
N SER A 200 3.47 23.05 22.26
CA SER A 200 3.65 22.47 23.59
C SER A 200 2.95 21.13 23.60
N LEU A 201 3.73 20.06 23.41
CA LEU A 201 3.19 18.72 23.29
C LEU A 201 3.10 18.04 24.65
N PRO A 202 2.00 17.32 24.95
CA PRO A 202 1.98 16.38 26.07
C PRO A 202 2.93 15.20 25.84
N GLU A 203 3.14 14.39 26.87
CA GLU A 203 3.98 13.19 26.80
C GLU A 203 3.54 12.23 25.69
N ARG A 204 2.23 12.07 25.51
CA ARG A 204 1.62 11.26 24.45
C ARG A 204 0.69 12.12 23.62
N VAL A 205 0.91 12.09 22.31
CA VAL A 205 0.08 12.80 21.34
C VAL A 205 -0.71 11.75 20.56
N ARG A 206 -2.04 11.72 20.72
CA ARG A 206 -2.89 10.83 19.90
C ARG A 206 -2.61 11.04 18.41
N GLY A 207 -2.63 12.31 17.99
CA GLY A 207 -2.49 12.69 16.59
C GLY A 207 -3.57 12.03 15.72
N VAL A 208 -3.18 11.63 14.51
CA VAL A 208 -4.08 10.95 13.57
C VAL A 208 -4.40 9.50 13.95
N CYS A 209 -3.81 8.96 15.03
CA CYS A 209 -4.06 7.58 15.44
C CYS A 209 -5.50 7.36 15.97
N PRO A 210 -6.01 6.11 15.91
CA PRO A 210 -7.32 5.77 16.47
C PRO A 210 -7.40 6.02 17.98
N GLU A 211 -8.60 5.99 18.55
CA GLU A 211 -8.74 6.10 20.00
C GLU A 211 -8.07 4.90 20.71
N GLY A 212 -7.34 5.15 21.80
CA GLY A 212 -6.53 4.15 22.49
C GLY A 212 -5.15 3.89 21.87
N TRP A 213 -4.79 4.70 20.86
CA TRP A 213 -3.51 4.65 20.17
C TRP A 213 -2.92 6.06 20.04
N HIS A 214 -1.59 6.15 19.99
CA HIS A 214 -0.90 7.42 19.83
C HIS A 214 0.22 7.35 18.80
N LEU A 215 0.63 8.54 18.35
CA LEU A 215 1.81 8.72 17.51
C LEU A 215 3.06 8.51 18.38
N PRO A 216 3.94 7.54 18.06
CA PRO A 216 5.03 7.17 18.95
C PRO A 216 6.02 8.31 19.14
N SER A 217 6.58 8.43 20.33
CA SER A 217 7.72 9.29 20.63
C SER A 217 9.04 8.67 20.15
N THR A 218 10.12 9.45 20.12
CA THR A 218 11.46 8.86 19.88
C THR A 218 11.85 7.85 20.96
N LEU A 219 11.36 7.99 22.21
CA LEU A 219 11.66 7.05 23.29
C LEU A 219 11.01 5.69 23.04
N GLU A 220 9.81 5.70 22.46
CA GLU A 220 9.09 4.47 22.14
C GLU A 220 9.73 3.75 20.95
N TRP A 221 10.13 4.49 19.93
CA TRP A 221 10.96 3.93 18.86
C TRP A 221 12.31 3.41 19.38
N ASP A 222 12.99 4.16 20.25
CA ASP A 222 14.26 3.72 20.83
C ASP A 222 14.11 2.42 21.63
N THR A 223 12.99 2.26 22.34
CA THR A 223 12.63 1.02 23.05
C THR A 223 12.48 -0.15 22.08
N LEU A 224 11.73 0.04 20.98
CA LEU A 224 11.58 -0.96 19.91
C LEU A 224 12.93 -1.34 19.28
N LEU A 225 13.72 -0.34 18.89
CA LEU A 225 15.02 -0.55 18.25
C LEU A 225 16.01 -1.25 19.19
N THR A 226 16.01 -0.89 20.47
CA THR A 226 16.83 -1.53 21.51
C THR A 226 16.41 -2.98 21.71
N PHE A 227 15.10 -3.28 21.69
CA PHE A 227 14.60 -4.64 21.82
C PHE A 227 15.12 -5.55 20.70
N VAL A 228 15.13 -5.07 19.45
CA VAL A 228 15.66 -5.84 18.31
C VAL A 228 17.20 -5.80 18.21
N GLY A 229 17.88 -5.04 19.06
CA GLY A 229 19.34 -5.07 19.20
C GLY A 229 20.10 -3.99 18.43
N LYS A 230 19.43 -3.07 17.73
CA LYS A 230 20.06 -1.98 16.93
C LYS A 230 21.18 -2.46 15.98
N THR A 231 21.03 -3.67 15.43
CA THR A 231 21.95 -4.26 14.45
C THR A 231 21.25 -4.46 13.11
N ALA A 232 22.01 -4.81 12.07
CA ALA A 232 21.44 -5.15 10.77
C ALA A 232 20.40 -6.28 10.87
N GLU A 233 20.66 -7.31 11.68
CA GLU A 233 19.71 -8.40 11.92
C GLU A 233 18.46 -7.91 12.64
N GLY A 234 18.62 -6.99 13.61
CA GLY A 234 17.50 -6.39 14.33
C GLY A 234 16.59 -5.57 13.41
N TYR A 235 17.17 -4.79 12.50
CA TYR A 235 16.37 -4.00 11.55
C TYR A 235 15.73 -4.89 10.47
N LEU A 236 16.41 -5.94 10.02
CA LEU A 236 15.81 -6.97 9.15
C LEU A 236 14.62 -7.67 9.85
N ALA A 237 14.66 -7.84 11.16
CA ALA A 237 13.55 -8.43 11.93
C ALA A 237 12.29 -7.54 11.99
N LEU A 238 12.41 -6.24 11.67
CA LEU A 238 11.29 -5.29 11.58
C LEU A 238 10.78 -5.11 10.14
N LYS A 239 11.69 -5.19 9.15
CA LYS A 239 11.36 -5.06 7.72
C LYS A 239 10.42 -6.18 7.26
N SER A 240 9.45 -5.84 6.42
CA SER A 240 8.57 -6.82 5.78
C SER A 240 9.35 -7.82 4.92
N THR A 241 8.83 -9.04 4.82
CA THR A 241 9.41 -10.14 4.03
C THR A 241 9.34 -9.93 2.51
N SER A 242 8.59 -8.94 2.05
CA SER A 242 8.46 -8.55 0.65
C SER A 242 8.35 -7.04 0.48
N GLY A 243 8.50 -6.57 -0.77
CA GLY A 243 8.27 -5.19 -1.18
C GLY A 243 9.49 -4.26 -1.16
N TRP A 244 10.63 -4.69 -0.61
CA TRP A 244 11.89 -3.94 -0.63
C TRP A 244 12.69 -4.22 -1.91
N SER A 245 13.23 -3.16 -2.50
CA SER A 245 14.12 -3.26 -3.67
C SER A 245 15.43 -4.00 -3.33
N ASN A 246 16.17 -4.40 -4.37
CA ASN A 246 17.52 -4.95 -4.27
C ASN A 246 17.67 -6.20 -3.39
N GLY A 247 16.59 -6.98 -3.24
CA GLY A 247 16.59 -8.20 -2.41
C GLY A 247 16.77 -7.91 -0.92
N ARG A 248 16.44 -6.70 -0.46
CA ARG A 248 16.62 -6.23 0.92
C ARG A 248 15.37 -6.39 1.79
N ASN A 249 14.57 -7.41 1.47
CA ASN A 249 13.45 -7.80 2.32
C ASN A 249 13.96 -8.19 3.71
N GLY A 250 13.16 -7.91 4.73
CA GLY A 250 13.43 -8.35 6.09
C GLY A 250 13.10 -9.82 6.31
N THR A 251 13.43 -10.28 7.51
CA THR A 251 12.94 -11.56 8.03
C THR A 251 11.55 -11.42 8.64
N ASP A 252 11.16 -10.20 9.00
CA ASP A 252 9.93 -9.87 9.73
C ASP A 252 9.65 -10.78 10.93
N SER A 253 10.71 -11.27 11.60
CA SER A 253 10.56 -12.26 12.67
C SER A 253 9.85 -11.71 13.91
N THR A 254 9.64 -10.39 13.96
CA THR A 254 8.83 -9.74 14.99
C THR A 254 7.34 -9.70 14.63
N GLY A 255 6.97 -9.76 13.35
CA GLY A 255 5.61 -9.48 12.87
C GLY A 255 5.30 -7.98 12.74
N PHE A 256 6.32 -7.12 12.81
CA PHE A 256 6.16 -5.68 12.65
C PHE A 256 5.78 -5.29 11.22
N SER A 257 6.18 -6.04 10.19
CA SER A 257 5.85 -5.85 8.78
C SER A 257 6.06 -4.41 8.28
N MET A 258 7.26 -3.86 8.48
CA MET A 258 7.61 -2.52 8.00
C MET A 258 7.77 -2.49 6.48
N LYS A 259 6.87 -1.76 5.82
CA LYS A 259 6.83 -1.62 4.36
C LYS A 259 7.51 -0.33 3.88
N PRO A 260 8.24 -0.38 2.75
CA PRO A 260 8.95 0.77 2.16
C PRO A 260 7.99 1.66 1.34
N ALA A 261 7.19 2.45 2.04
CA ALA A 261 6.16 3.30 1.46
C ALA A 261 6.69 4.55 0.73
N GLY A 262 8.00 4.82 0.80
CA GLY A 262 8.60 6.06 0.35
C GLY A 262 8.09 7.27 1.14
N TYR A 263 8.13 8.43 0.49
CA TYR A 263 7.67 9.70 1.06
C TYR A 263 7.18 10.64 -0.04
N ARG A 264 6.53 11.74 0.36
CA ARG A 264 6.14 12.83 -0.55
C ARG A 264 6.73 14.15 -0.09
N ASP A 265 7.41 14.86 -0.97
CA ASP A 265 7.80 16.25 -0.82
C ASP A 265 6.65 17.18 -1.25
N THR A 266 6.01 17.84 -0.29
CA THR A 266 4.84 18.69 -0.56
C THR A 266 5.21 20.04 -1.18
N GLN A 267 6.47 20.50 -1.08
CA GLN A 267 6.89 21.73 -1.76
C GLN A 267 7.02 21.50 -3.27
N ASN A 268 7.58 20.36 -3.66
CA ASN A 268 7.72 19.97 -5.06
C ASN A 268 6.39 19.57 -5.73
N ALA A 269 5.32 19.40 -4.95
CA ALA A 269 3.96 19.16 -5.47
C ALA A 269 3.23 20.44 -5.91
N ASN A 270 3.75 21.62 -5.57
CA ASN A 270 3.15 22.91 -5.91
C ASN A 270 3.71 23.50 -7.22
N ASP A 271 4.40 22.70 -8.05
CA ASP A 271 4.75 23.14 -9.40
C ASP A 271 3.46 23.32 -10.20
N SER A 272 3.02 24.57 -10.36
CA SER A 272 1.87 24.94 -11.18
C SER A 272 2.21 25.00 -12.67
N SER A 273 3.40 24.55 -13.07
CA SER A 273 3.80 24.45 -14.47
C SER A 273 2.85 23.52 -15.24
N PRO A 274 2.49 23.86 -16.49
CA PRO A 274 1.74 22.96 -17.37
C PRO A 274 2.52 21.66 -17.70
N PHE A 275 3.77 21.55 -17.27
CA PHE A 275 4.61 20.36 -17.36
C PHE A 275 4.76 19.60 -16.03
N ALA A 276 4.03 20.00 -14.99
CA ALA A 276 4.11 19.39 -13.67
C ALA A 276 3.83 17.89 -13.77
N ASN A 277 4.81 17.09 -13.34
CA ASN A 277 4.75 15.65 -13.44
C ASN A 277 3.68 15.10 -12.48
N LYS A 278 2.88 14.13 -12.93
CA LYS A 278 1.87 13.44 -12.09
C LYS A 278 2.51 12.70 -10.90
N THR A 279 3.83 12.48 -10.93
CA THR A 279 4.64 11.93 -9.83
C THR A 279 5.29 13.00 -8.93
N ALA A 280 4.98 14.29 -9.12
CA ALA A 280 5.66 15.40 -8.46
C ALA A 280 5.68 15.25 -6.93
N GLY A 281 6.90 15.17 -6.39
CA GLY A 281 7.18 15.07 -4.96
C GLY A 281 7.26 13.65 -4.40
N PHE A 282 6.81 12.61 -5.08
CA PHE A 282 6.90 11.24 -4.56
C PHE A 282 8.24 10.58 -4.89
N SER A 283 8.89 10.01 -3.88
CA SER A 283 10.19 9.33 -4.01
C SER A 283 10.34 8.17 -3.02
N GLY A 284 11.25 7.25 -3.33
CA GLY A 284 11.72 6.22 -2.39
C GLY A 284 10.75 5.06 -2.12
N LEU A 285 9.71 4.86 -2.93
CA LEU A 285 8.89 3.64 -2.85
C LEU A 285 9.76 2.42 -3.10
N LYS A 286 9.53 1.35 -2.33
CA LYS A 286 10.36 0.13 -2.31
C LYS A 286 11.77 0.31 -1.74
N ASP A 287 12.26 1.55 -1.64
CA ASP A 287 13.61 1.84 -1.19
C ASP A 287 13.68 2.39 0.25
N VAL A 288 12.64 3.08 0.73
CA VAL A 288 12.67 3.77 2.03
C VAL A 288 11.37 3.58 2.78
N ALA A 289 11.46 3.33 4.09
CA ALA A 289 10.36 3.46 5.02
C ALA A 289 10.63 4.64 5.97
N ARG A 290 9.76 5.65 5.98
CA ARG A 290 9.85 6.82 6.88
C ARG A 290 8.63 6.94 7.76
N PHE A 291 8.85 7.23 9.04
CA PHE A 291 7.80 7.32 10.05
C PHE A 291 7.86 8.62 10.81
N TRP A 292 6.70 9.23 11.01
CA TRP A 292 6.60 10.34 11.95
C TRP A 292 6.71 9.88 13.40
N VAL A 293 7.27 10.77 14.22
CA VAL A 293 7.26 10.68 15.67
C VAL A 293 6.72 11.97 16.27
N SER A 294 6.06 11.86 17.42
CA SER A 294 5.38 12.98 18.07
C SER A 294 6.34 13.95 18.77
N SER A 295 7.31 13.41 19.52
CA SER A 295 8.24 14.18 20.33
C SER A 295 9.63 13.55 20.35
N GLY A 296 10.67 14.34 20.68
CA GLY A 296 12.03 13.84 20.87
C GLY A 296 12.80 14.54 21.98
N PRO A 297 14.02 14.10 22.32
CA PRO A 297 14.72 14.45 23.56
C PRO A 297 15.32 15.87 23.60
N TYR A 298 15.16 16.66 22.54
CA TYR A 298 15.77 17.98 22.43
C TYR A 298 14.80 19.07 22.89
N ASP A 299 15.32 20.02 23.67
CA ASP A 299 14.64 21.26 24.05
C ASP A 299 14.24 22.01 22.76
N ASP A 300 12.94 22.17 22.54
CA ASP A 300 12.31 22.73 21.34
C ASP A 300 12.82 24.13 20.93
N ASN A 301 13.65 24.79 21.75
CA ASN A 301 14.12 26.16 21.53
C ASN A 301 15.11 26.35 20.36
N GLU A 302 15.81 25.31 19.88
CA GLU A 302 16.62 25.40 18.64
C GLU A 302 15.95 24.76 17.41
N ILE A 303 15.16 23.70 17.59
CA ILE A 303 14.44 23.03 16.49
C ILE A 303 13.23 23.87 16.03
N ALA A 304 12.59 24.64 16.93
CA ALA A 304 11.47 25.53 16.58
C ALA A 304 11.85 26.72 15.66
N LYS A 305 13.14 26.92 15.34
CA LYS A 305 13.60 27.86 14.31
C LYS A 305 13.93 27.21 12.97
N SER A 306 13.73 25.90 12.85
CA SER A 306 14.05 25.11 11.67
C SER A 306 12.83 24.36 11.17
N ASP A 307 12.74 24.12 9.86
CA ASP A 307 11.73 23.26 9.23
C ASP A 307 11.88 21.77 9.60
N LEU A 308 12.63 21.42 10.65
CA LEU A 308 13.02 20.04 10.96
C LEU A 308 12.09 19.39 11.99
N GLN A 309 11.96 18.06 11.89
CA GLN A 309 11.23 17.20 12.80
C GLN A 309 11.93 15.84 12.87
N PHE A 310 11.77 15.14 13.98
CA PHE A 310 12.27 13.76 14.07
C PHE A 310 11.51 12.83 13.11
N GLU A 311 12.24 11.88 12.55
CA GLU A 311 11.66 10.74 11.84
C GLU A 311 12.40 9.46 12.24
N VAL A 312 11.76 8.32 12.01
CA VAL A 312 12.48 7.05 11.91
C VAL A 312 12.55 6.65 10.45
N ASN A 313 13.75 6.33 9.98
CA ASN A 313 13.97 5.97 8.59
C ASN A 313 14.71 4.63 8.47
N PHE A 314 14.42 3.90 7.39
CA PHE A 314 15.08 2.65 7.00
C PHE A 314 15.21 2.60 5.50
N THR A 315 16.29 2.03 4.96
CA THR A 315 16.58 2.06 3.52
C THR A 315 16.86 0.68 2.93
N SER A 316 16.77 0.55 1.62
CA SER A 316 17.26 -0.60 0.85
C SER A 316 18.71 -0.43 0.38
N GLU A 317 19.36 0.68 0.74
CA GLU A 317 20.74 0.96 0.33
C GLU A 317 21.73 0.16 1.19
N GLU A 318 22.93 -0.07 0.65
CA GLU A 318 23.95 -0.82 1.35
C GLU A 318 24.42 -0.08 2.61
N TRP A 319 24.67 -0.86 3.66
CA TRP A 319 25.46 -0.43 4.79
C TRP A 319 26.83 -0.06 4.23
N ASP A 320 27.25 1.20 4.36
CA ASP A 320 28.62 1.57 4.01
C ASP A 320 29.61 0.65 4.77
N ASP A 321 30.86 0.52 4.29
CA ASP A 321 31.92 -0.31 4.89
C ASP A 321 32.17 -0.04 6.40
N ASP A 322 31.59 1.05 6.92
CA ASP A 322 31.61 1.51 8.31
C ASP A 322 30.45 0.95 9.16
N GLY A 323 29.53 0.18 8.57
CA GLY A 323 28.48 -0.57 9.27
C GLY A 323 27.27 0.25 9.74
N PHE A 324 27.02 1.43 9.16
CA PHE A 324 25.79 2.18 9.41
C PHE A 324 25.11 2.50 8.07
N ALA A 325 24.07 1.74 7.72
CA ALA A 325 22.97 2.36 7.00
C ALA A 325 22.35 3.39 7.96
N ASP A 326 21.88 4.54 7.46
CA ASP A 326 21.29 5.66 8.23
C ASP A 326 19.94 5.28 8.90
N GLU A 327 19.80 4.02 9.31
CA GLU A 327 18.59 3.42 9.87
C GLU A 327 18.44 3.80 11.34
N GLY A 328 17.25 4.29 11.67
CA GLY A 328 16.89 4.69 13.02
C GLY A 328 16.37 6.12 13.09
N ILE A 329 16.52 6.71 14.27
CA ILE A 329 15.96 8.03 14.60
C ILE A 329 16.87 9.12 14.01
N GLY A 330 16.32 9.94 13.13
CA GLY A 330 17.00 11.04 12.48
C GLY A 330 16.13 12.31 12.46
N PHE A 331 16.50 13.25 11.60
CA PHE A 331 15.76 14.49 11.38
C PHE A 331 15.39 14.65 9.91
N THR A 332 14.22 15.22 9.66
CA THR A 332 13.67 15.45 8.33
C THR A 332 12.93 16.76 8.26
N ALA A 333 12.66 17.25 7.06
CA ALA A 333 11.89 18.47 6.91
C ALA A 333 10.38 18.22 7.05
N ARG A 334 9.66 19.08 7.78
CA ARG A 334 8.20 19.08 7.96
C ARG A 334 7.41 19.21 6.66
N ARG A 335 8.08 19.61 5.57
CA ARG A 335 7.54 19.63 4.20
C ARG A 335 7.28 18.24 3.62
N PHE A 336 7.85 17.19 4.20
CA PHE A 336 7.59 15.84 3.75
C PHE A 336 6.24 15.32 4.25
N ALA A 337 5.74 14.28 3.60
CA ALA A 337 4.72 13.41 4.13
C ALA A 337 5.31 11.99 4.24
N ASN A 338 5.25 11.44 5.45
CA ASN A 338 5.81 10.16 5.85
C ASN A 338 4.69 9.25 6.36
N SER A 339 5.00 7.96 6.54
CA SER A 339 4.03 7.01 7.11
C SER A 339 3.80 7.29 8.59
N VAL A 340 2.67 6.79 9.11
CA VAL A 340 2.37 6.76 10.55
C VAL A 340 2.20 5.31 10.97
N ARG A 341 2.79 4.95 12.11
CA ARG A 341 2.63 3.65 12.74
C ARG A 341 2.40 3.84 14.22
N CYS A 342 1.18 3.55 14.68
CA CYS A 342 0.76 3.91 16.02
C CYS A 342 1.14 2.85 17.06
N VAL A 343 1.27 3.29 18.31
CA VAL A 343 1.50 2.46 19.49
C VAL A 343 0.26 2.55 20.39
N LYS A 344 -0.07 1.44 21.05
CA LYS A 344 -1.21 1.35 21.97
C LYS A 344 -0.89 2.03 23.31
N ASP A 345 -1.87 2.71 23.90
CA ASP A 345 -1.71 3.51 25.13
C ASP A 345 -1.31 2.75 26.41
#